data_AF-A0A946V6A8-F1
#
_entry.id   AF-A0A946V6A8-F1
#
_cell.length_a   1.000
_cell.length_b   1.000
_cell.length_c   1.000
_cell.angle_alpha   90.00
_cell.angle_beta   90.00
_cell.angle_gamma   90.00
#
_symmetry.space_group_name_H-M   'P 1'
#
loop_
_entity.id
_entity.type
_entity.pdbx_description
1 polymer ?
#
loop_
_entity_poly.entity_id
_entity_poly.type
_entity_poly.pdbx_seq_one_letter_code
_entity_poly.pdbx_strand_id
1 'polypeptide(L)'
;MSLIRTMSATLLVAGIALAQPGYTKEFQVACSSFDDCMTKGDLLTKKRKLSLALEAYRNAIKQDVDNKDAWRKFEKIVVRISEEGGC
;
A
#
# COMPACT_ATOMS: atom_id res chain seq x y z
N MET A 1 -1.81 43.77 -43.91
CA MET A 1 -0.86 44.38 -42.95
C MET A 1 -1.51 44.22 -41.58
N SER A 2 -1.14 43.18 -40.84
CA SER A 2 -0.16 43.28 -39.75
C SER A 2 -0.60 44.37 -38.77
N LEU A 3 -0.97 44.08 -37.54
CA LEU A 3 -0.07 43.52 -36.53
C LEU A 3 -0.93 42.95 -35.38
N ILE A 4 -0.90 41.63 -35.25
CA ILE A 4 -1.21 40.92 -34.02
C ILE A 4 -0.15 41.38 -33.01
N ARG A 5 -0.52 42.24 -32.07
CA ARG A 5 0.36 42.66 -30.98
C ARG A 5 0.23 41.69 -29.81
N THR A 6 1.38 41.04 -29.56
CA THR A 6 1.90 40.65 -28.23
C THR A 6 1.07 39.59 -27.49
N MET A 7 1.37 38.30 -27.69
CA MET A 7 2.32 37.53 -26.84
C MET A 7 2.12 37.77 -25.34
N SER A 8 1.01 37.26 -24.79
CA SER A 8 0.99 36.80 -23.39
C SER A 8 1.29 35.31 -23.40
N ALA A 9 2.58 34.99 -23.39
CA ALA A 9 3.08 33.66 -23.10
C ALA A 9 2.88 33.36 -21.60
N THR A 10 1.64 33.13 -21.18
CA THR A 10 1.35 32.53 -19.88
C THR A 10 1.40 31.02 -20.03
N LEU A 11 2.59 30.49 -19.80
CA LEU A 11 2.89 29.20 -19.18
C LEU A 11 1.77 28.14 -19.28
N LEU A 12 1.97 27.23 -20.24
CA LEU A 12 1.66 25.81 -20.01
C LEU A 12 2.24 25.36 -18.66
N VAL A 13 1.57 24.37 -18.07
CA VAL A 13 1.90 23.64 -16.83
C VAL A 13 1.30 24.22 -15.54
N ALA A 14 0.01 23.99 -15.37
CA ALA A 14 -0.52 23.47 -14.11
C ALA A 14 -1.52 22.38 -14.50
N GLY A 15 -1.03 21.18 -14.82
CA GLY A 15 -0.84 20.19 -13.77
C GLY A 15 -2.15 19.43 -13.64
N ILE A 16 -2.23 18.31 -14.33
CA ILE A 16 -3.33 17.36 -14.28
C ILE A 16 -3.57 17.02 -12.79
N ALA A 17 -4.57 17.62 -12.17
CA ALA A 17 -5.05 17.22 -10.86
C ALA A 17 -5.86 15.92 -11.01
N LEU A 18 -5.18 14.84 -11.39
CA LEU A 18 -5.62 13.49 -11.13
C LEU A 18 -4.80 12.94 -9.97
N ALA A 19 -4.78 13.67 -8.85
CA ALA A 19 -4.66 12.98 -7.58
C ALA A 19 -6.01 12.28 -7.37
N GLN A 20 -6.18 11.11 -7.97
CA GLN A 20 -7.21 10.20 -7.50
C GLN A 20 -6.87 9.94 -6.03
N PRO A 21 -7.73 10.26 -5.04
CA PRO A 21 -7.62 9.66 -3.73
C PRO A 21 -7.94 8.17 -3.90
N GLY A 22 -6.98 7.44 -4.46
CA GLY A 22 -7.07 6.03 -4.82
C GLY A 22 -7.06 5.20 -3.56
N TYR A 23 -8.25 5.02 -3.00
CA TYR A 23 -8.67 3.86 -2.23
C TYR A 23 -7.69 3.39 -1.14
N THR A 24 -7.48 4.20 -0.10
CA THR A 24 -7.04 3.63 1.19
C THR A 24 -8.26 3.09 1.92
N LYS A 25 -8.88 2.01 1.41
CA LYS A 25 -9.53 1.11 2.37
C LYS A 25 -8.41 0.46 3.15
N GLU A 26 -8.05 1.09 4.27
CA GLU A 26 -7.24 0.46 5.29
C GLU A 26 -7.96 -0.83 5.69
N PHE A 27 -7.40 -1.95 5.27
CA PHE A 27 -7.88 -3.26 5.64
C PHE A 27 -7.52 -3.50 7.10
N GLN A 28 -8.30 -2.95 8.02
CA GLN A 28 -7.98 -3.05 9.45
C GLN A 28 -8.09 -4.50 9.93
N VAL A 29 -7.02 -4.98 10.55
CA VAL A 29 -7.00 -6.25 11.29
C VAL A 29 -6.81 -5.93 12.76
N ALA A 30 -7.85 -6.15 13.55
CA ALA A 30 -7.73 -6.07 15.01
C ALA A 30 -6.90 -7.26 15.50
N CYS A 31 -5.78 -6.99 16.16
CA CYS A 31 -5.01 -7.97 16.92
C CYS A 31 -4.54 -7.36 18.24
N SER A 32 -4.46 -8.18 19.28
CA SER A 32 -4.21 -7.72 20.66
C SER A 32 -2.75 -7.83 21.11
N SER A 33 -1.97 -8.72 20.48
CA SER A 33 -0.56 -8.95 20.80
C SER A 33 0.22 -9.31 19.54
N PHE A 34 1.55 -9.27 19.62
CA PHE A 34 2.44 -9.66 18.53
C PHE A 34 2.11 -11.06 18.01
N ASP A 35 1.99 -12.05 18.91
CA ASP A 35 1.68 -13.43 18.54
C ASP A 35 0.29 -13.59 17.91
N ASP A 36 -0.70 -12.82 18.36
CA ASP A 36 -2.03 -12.81 17.75
C ASP A 36 -1.99 -12.21 16.35
N CYS A 37 -1.24 -11.12 16.15
CA CYS A 37 -1.05 -10.52 14.83
C CYS A 37 -0.35 -11.51 13.87
N MET A 38 0.70 -12.20 14.34
CA MET A 38 1.41 -13.22 13.56
C MET A 38 0.51 -14.40 13.20
N THR A 39 -0.25 -14.92 14.17
CA THR A 39 -1.18 -16.04 13.97
C THR A 39 -2.29 -15.67 12.98
N LYS A 40 -2.88 -14.47 13.11
CA LYS A 40 -3.87 -13.96 12.16
C LYS A 40 -3.29 -13.80 10.77
N GLY A 41 -2.08 -13.28 10.64
CA GLY A 41 -1.36 -13.18 9.38
C GLY A 41 -1.22 -14.55 8.70
N ASP A 42 -0.80 -15.58 9.44
CA ASP A 42 -0.66 -16.94 8.91
C ASP A 42 -2.00 -17.53 8.45
N LEU A 43 -3.06 -17.36 9.26
CA LEU A 43 -4.41 -17.82 8.93
C LEU A 43 -4.97 -17.12 7.68
N LEU A 44 -4.77 -15.81 7.56
CA LEU A 44 -5.22 -15.02 6.41
C LEU A 44 -4.43 -15.37 5.15
N THR A 45 -3.14 -15.64 5.28
CA THR A 45 -2.28 -16.12 4.19
C THR A 45 -2.79 -17.45 3.64
N LYS A 46 -3.11 -18.40 4.53
CA LYS A 46 -3.70 -19.70 4.15
C LYS A 46 -5.05 -19.53 3.45
N LYS A 47 -5.85 -18.55 3.86
CA LYS A 47 -7.15 -18.19 3.24
C LYS A 47 -7.00 -17.36 1.96
N ARG A 48 -5.78 -17.13 1.45
CA ARG A 48 -5.49 -16.26 0.28
C ARG A 48 -6.01 -14.82 0.43
N LYS A 49 -6.30 -14.38 1.65
CA LYS A 49 -6.70 -13.00 1.94
C LYS A 49 -5.45 -12.13 2.11
N LEU A 50 -4.66 -11.98 1.04
CA LEU A 50 -3.30 -11.45 1.12
C LEU A 50 -3.24 -10.02 1.64
N SER A 51 -4.14 -9.12 1.22
CA SER A 51 -4.16 -7.73 1.72
C SER A 51 -4.41 -7.64 3.23
N LEU A 52 -5.28 -8.50 3.77
CA LEU A 52 -5.53 -8.59 5.21
C LEU A 52 -4.35 -9.25 5.95
N ALA A 53 -3.73 -10.29 5.36
CA ALA A 53 -2.53 -10.89 5.92
C ALA A 53 -1.38 -9.89 6.02
N LEU A 54 -1.22 -9.05 5.00
CA LEU A 54 -0.23 -7.98 4.95
C LEU A 54 -0.43 -6.99 6.11
N GLU A 55 -1.67 -6.56 6.37
CA GLU A 55 -1.94 -5.66 7.50
C GLU A 55 -1.69 -6.34 8.85
N ALA A 56 -2.05 -7.62 9.00
CA ALA A 56 -1.78 -8.36 10.23
C ALA A 56 -0.28 -8.41 10.55
N TYR A 57 0.59 -8.72 9.58
CA TYR A 57 2.04 -8.68 9.78
C TYR A 57 2.58 -7.27 9.99
N ARG A 58 2.01 -6.26 9.31
CA ARG A 58 2.35 -4.85 9.58
C ARG A 58 2.05 -4.47 11.02
N ASN A 59 0.91 -4.91 11.57
CA ASN A 59 0.56 -4.68 12.97
C ASN A 59 1.45 -5.45 13.95
N ALA A 60 1.96 -6.63 13.58
CA ALA A 60 2.99 -7.34 14.35
C ALA A 60 4.31 -6.54 14.38
N ILE A 61 4.77 -6.06 13.22
CA ILE A 61 5.99 -5.23 13.08
C ILE A 61 5.89 -3.93 13.90
N LYS A 62 4.71 -3.30 13.95
CA LYS A 62 4.49 -2.10 14.79
C LYS A 62 4.69 -2.39 16.29
N GLN A 63 4.47 -3.63 16.74
CA GLN A 63 4.68 -4.03 18.14
C GLN A 63 6.13 -4.44 18.41
N ASP A 64 6.78 -5.12 17.46
CA ASP A 64 8.18 -5.52 17.54
C ASP A 64 8.86 -5.32 16.17
N VAL A 65 9.55 -4.18 16.04
CA VAL A 65 10.21 -3.75 14.79
C VAL A 65 11.48 -4.57 14.52
N ASP A 66 12.12 -5.12 15.54
CA ASP A 66 13.36 -5.89 15.40
C ASP A 66 13.10 -7.37 15.06
N ASN A 67 11.83 -7.78 15.04
CA ASN A 67 11.44 -9.14 14.73
C ASN A 67 11.66 -9.50 13.26
N LYS A 68 12.75 -10.21 12.98
CA LYS A 68 13.10 -10.66 11.63
C LYS A 68 12.05 -11.58 11.00
N ASP A 69 11.32 -12.37 11.79
CA ASP A 69 10.31 -13.28 11.24
C ASP A 69 9.08 -12.52 10.75
N ALA A 70 8.63 -11.50 11.50
CA ALA A 70 7.53 -10.64 11.08
C ALA A 70 7.83 -9.94 9.74
N TRP A 71 9.05 -9.39 9.59
CA TRP A 71 9.50 -8.80 8.32
C TRP A 71 9.56 -9.82 7.18
N ARG A 72 10.13 -11.01 7.42
CA ARG A 72 10.20 -12.07 6.40
C ARG A 72 8.81 -12.46 5.92
N LYS A 73 7.85 -12.60 6.84
CA LYS A 73 6.46 -12.92 6.48
C LYS A 73 5.80 -11.77 5.73
N PHE A 74 5.99 -10.52 6.17
CA PHE A 74 5.49 -9.34 5.47
C PHE A 74 6.00 -9.28 4.03
N GLU A 75 7.32 -9.38 3.81
CA GLU A 75 7.95 -9.37 2.50
C GLU A 75 7.40 -10.49 1.60
N LYS A 76 7.27 -11.71 2.14
CA LYS A 76 6.68 -12.84 1.41
C LYS A 76 5.27 -12.53 0.90
N ILE A 77 4.45 -11.81 1.68
CA ILE A 77 3.11 -11.41 1.23
C ILE A 77 3.17 -10.33 0.15
N VAL A 78 4.08 -9.36 0.26
CA VAL A 78 4.27 -8.31 -0.77
C VAL A 78 4.63 -8.93 -2.13
N VAL A 79 5.59 -9.87 -2.15
CA VAL A 79 5.98 -10.58 -3.36
C VAL A 79 4.80 -11.33 -3.95
N ARG A 80 4.08 -12.11 -3.14
CA ARG A 80 2.91 -12.87 -3.60
C ARG A 80 1.79 -11.99 -4.15
N ILE A 81 1.51 -10.84 -3.54
CA ILE A 81 0.52 -9.89 -4.07
C ILE A 81 0.97 -9.38 -5.44
N SER A 82 2.27 -9.16 -5.64
CA SER A 82 2.81 -8.68 -6.91
C SER A 82 2.71 -9.76 -8.01
N GLU A 83 2.92 -11.03 -7.66
CA GLU A 83 2.78 -12.17 -8.57
C GLU A 83 1.31 -12.50 -8.89
N GLU A 84 0.42 -12.43 -7.89
CA GLU A 84 -1.02 -12.74 -8.05
C GLU A 84 -1.84 -11.54 -8.55
N GLY A 85 -1.28 -10.32 -8.46
CA GLY A 85 -1.90 -9.05 -8.86
C GLY A 85 -1.43 -8.53 -10.22
N GLY A 86 -0.53 -9.24 -10.90
CA GLY A 86 -0.21 -9.00 -12.30
C GLY A 86 -1.40 -9.39 -13.16
N CYS A 87 -2.09 -8.40 -13.73
CA CYS A 87 -3.09 -8.60 -14.78
C CYS A 87 -2.49 -9.27 -16.02
#